data_AF-S4ND13-F1
#
_entry.id   AF-S4ND13-F1
#
_cell.length_a   1.000
_cell.length_b   1.000
_cell.length_c   1.000
_cell.angle_alpha   90.00
_cell.angle_beta   90.00
_cell.angle_gamma   90.00
#
_symmetry.space_group_name_H-M   'P 1'
#
loop_
_entity.id
_entity.type
_entity.pdbx_description
1 polymer ?
#
loop_
_entity_poly.entity_id
_entity_poly.type
_entity_poly.pdbx_seq_one_letter_code
_entity_poly.pdbx_strand_id
1 'polypeptide(L)'
;MMSTTTAQVSRDPALAGFLLAHKLAEPGETAHWTPLAGGVSSDLWRVDLPGRSLCVKRALARLRVAADWQAPVSRNAYEWAWMRFASRHRPDSVPELLAHDAEAGLFAMAFLPPEAYPVWKAQLLDGQVETTTAAAVGRTLGNLHAASAGDATLAEEFATDDNFHALRIEPYLLATAAAHPGLSDILQGLADRTADTHLALVHGDVSPKNILVGTSGPCCWTPSAPGTETLPSIWPSASTICSSRASSSPATGPISSAPPGCWPRSTSGASTGSPCPSSRRGPRHCCRRCCSRAWTASPRWSTSRMTCTGSSCGQSRRPCSGYLSSPRRTSWTLGRPRSSPRPAPAAAHATDPTDSTDPAGLADPPEPTEETHMRRVVTGHDENGKAVVVSDGPVPRSREFTSLPGWVSRLPWATEPGEQVSRTGEDPTPKVTSLLPAPGGTRFIVLTFPPAAAMGDPAFDPVAFDREQRADSPGIAELIGPDGMHTTPTVDYGIVLQGEIVLELDDGHRTRLSAGDIVIQNGTRHAWRNCSDQPVTMAFVLVGAECGR
;
A
#
# COMPACT_ATOMS: atom_id res chain seq x y z
N MET A 1 43.41 -2.31 -2.41
CA MET A 1 44.29 -1.14 -2.15
C MET A 1 43.43 0.09 -2.34
N MET A 2 43.29 0.95 -1.33
CA MET A 2 42.53 2.20 -1.46
C MET A 2 43.42 3.28 -2.10
N SER A 3 42.87 4.05 -3.04
CA SER A 3 43.59 5.17 -3.65
C SER A 3 43.51 6.38 -2.72
N THR A 4 44.65 6.95 -2.34
CA THR A 4 44.73 8.15 -1.50
C THR A 4 44.40 9.39 -2.31
N THR A 5 43.14 9.83 -2.29
CA THR A 5 42.74 11.14 -2.81
C THR A 5 43.43 12.24 -2.00
N THR A 6 44.28 13.03 -2.64
CA THR A 6 45.06 14.08 -1.97
C THR A 6 44.14 15.21 -1.50
N ALA A 7 44.05 15.41 -0.18
CA ALA A 7 43.35 16.57 0.39
C ALA A 7 44.01 17.87 -0.08
N GLN A 8 43.20 18.87 -0.43
CA GLN A 8 43.65 20.17 -0.89
C GLN A 8 43.26 21.25 0.12
N VAL A 9 44.10 22.27 0.31
CA VAL A 9 43.60 23.54 0.85
C VAL A 9 42.77 24.19 -0.25
N SER A 10 41.53 24.57 0.04
CA SER A 10 40.67 25.20 -0.97
C SER A 10 41.33 26.48 -1.48
N ARG A 11 41.45 26.58 -2.81
CA ARG A 11 41.96 27.78 -3.50
C ARG A 11 40.85 28.76 -3.87
N ASP A 12 39.61 28.47 -3.50
CA ASP A 12 38.44 29.29 -3.78
C ASP A 12 38.18 30.24 -2.59
N PRO A 13 38.36 31.57 -2.73
CA PRO A 13 38.17 32.51 -1.64
C PRO A 13 36.74 32.56 -1.12
N ALA A 14 35.72 32.24 -1.95
CA ALA A 14 34.34 32.25 -1.51
C ALA A 14 34.05 31.10 -0.52
N LEU A 15 34.65 29.92 -0.77
CA LEU A 15 34.53 28.77 0.13
C LEU A 15 35.19 29.01 1.49
N ALA A 16 36.34 29.70 1.53
CA ALA A 16 36.99 30.09 2.78
C ALA A 16 36.23 31.23 3.50
N GLY A 17 35.76 32.23 2.74
CA GLY A 17 34.96 33.34 3.26
C GLY A 17 33.64 32.88 3.89
N PHE A 18 32.96 31.92 3.27
CA PHE A 18 31.73 31.30 3.79
C PHE A 18 31.94 30.65 5.17
N LEU A 19 33.02 29.88 5.37
CA LEU A 19 33.31 29.29 6.69
C LEU A 19 33.51 30.35 7.79
N LEU A 20 34.21 31.44 7.48
CA LEU A 20 34.48 32.52 8.42
C LEU A 20 33.22 33.36 8.71
N ALA A 21 32.47 33.73 7.67
CA ALA A 21 31.26 34.55 7.78
C ALA A 21 30.17 33.87 8.63
N HIS A 22 30.02 32.55 8.48
CA HIS A 22 29.08 31.75 9.28
C HIS A 22 29.67 31.15 10.56
N LYS A 23 30.90 31.53 10.95
CA LYS A 23 31.59 31.06 12.18
C LYS A 23 31.75 29.53 12.25
N LEU A 24 31.87 28.87 11.11
CA LEU A 24 32.18 27.44 11.00
C LEU A 24 33.67 27.17 11.21
N ALA A 25 34.52 28.16 10.91
CA ALA A 25 35.95 28.18 11.19
C ALA A 25 36.37 29.50 11.84
N GLU A 26 37.40 29.45 12.69
CA GLU A 26 38.00 30.64 13.32
C GLU A 26 39.03 31.32 12.39
N PRO A 27 39.31 32.64 12.57
CA PRO A 27 40.33 33.34 11.79
C PRO A 27 41.73 32.71 11.93
N GLY A 28 42.24 32.16 10.82
CA GLY A 28 43.53 31.45 10.79
C GLY A 28 43.44 29.94 11.04
N GLU A 29 42.25 29.39 11.27
CA GLU A 29 42.04 27.94 11.37
C GLU A 29 42.24 27.26 10.00
N THR A 30 43.08 26.22 9.96
CA THR A 30 43.40 25.52 8.70
C THR A 30 42.31 24.51 8.34
N ALA A 31 41.60 24.78 7.24
CA ALA A 31 40.59 23.89 6.68
C ALA A 31 41.17 23.02 5.56
N HIS A 32 41.09 21.69 5.69
CA HIS A 32 41.48 20.74 4.65
C HIS A 32 40.23 20.26 3.88
N TRP A 33 40.24 20.43 2.56
CA TRP A 33 39.08 20.15 1.70
C TRP A 33 39.32 18.87 0.89
N THR A 34 38.44 17.89 1.07
CA THR A 34 38.43 16.63 0.33
C THR A 34 37.16 16.58 -0.53
N PRO A 35 37.27 16.69 -1.87
CA PRO A 35 36.12 16.55 -2.76
C PRO A 35 35.46 15.18 -2.59
N LEU A 36 34.14 15.16 -2.39
CA LEU A 36 33.36 13.92 -2.29
C LEU A 36 32.84 13.53 -3.68
N ALA A 37 33.09 12.27 -4.06
CA ALA A 37 32.70 11.75 -5.36
C ALA A 37 31.19 11.51 -5.42
N GLY A 38 30.55 11.98 -6.50
CA GLY A 38 29.18 11.60 -6.84
C GLY A 38 28.28 12.74 -7.31
N GLY A 39 28.55 13.98 -6.89
CA GLY A 39 27.79 15.15 -7.33
C GLY A 39 27.82 15.32 -8.85
N VAL A 40 26.66 15.14 -9.49
CA VAL A 40 26.42 15.49 -10.91
C VAL A 40 26.06 16.97 -11.03
N SER A 41 25.18 17.46 -10.15
CA SER A 41 24.76 18.87 -10.14
C SER A 41 25.56 19.78 -9.20
N SER A 42 26.36 19.22 -8.31
CA SER A 42 26.94 19.97 -7.20
C SER A 42 28.40 19.64 -7.00
N ASP A 43 29.17 20.67 -6.66
CA ASP A 43 30.39 20.45 -5.90
C ASP A 43 30.01 20.09 -4.47
N LEU A 44 30.76 19.18 -3.87
CA LEU A 44 30.55 18.75 -2.50
C LEU A 44 31.91 18.33 -1.91
N TRP A 45 32.22 18.85 -0.73
CA TRP A 45 33.48 18.60 -0.04
C TRP A 45 33.21 18.16 1.39
N ARG A 46 34.01 17.22 1.89
CA ARG A 46 34.29 17.14 3.33
C ARG A 46 35.34 18.19 3.64
N VAL A 47 35.07 18.99 4.66
CA VAL A 47 36.00 19.98 5.21
C VAL A 47 36.41 19.48 6.58
N ASP A 48 37.69 19.17 6.72
CA ASP A 48 38.31 18.73 7.96
C ASP A 48 38.97 19.94 8.64
N LEU A 49 38.54 20.22 9.87
CA LEU A 49 38.99 21.27 10.75
C LEU A 49 39.54 20.64 12.06
N PRO A 50 40.32 21.38 12.85
CA PRO A 50 40.68 20.97 14.22
C PRO A 50 39.49 20.41 15.01
N GLY A 51 39.54 19.10 15.30
CA GLY A 51 38.54 18.37 16.09
C GLY A 51 37.18 18.12 15.45
N ARG A 52 36.91 18.55 14.20
CA ARG A 52 35.58 18.40 13.57
C ARG A 52 35.64 18.32 12.04
N SER A 53 34.71 17.57 11.45
CA SER A 53 34.50 17.51 10.00
C SER A 53 33.08 17.93 9.65
N LEU A 54 32.92 18.66 8.55
CA LEU A 54 31.61 19.09 8.02
C LEU A 54 31.54 18.88 6.51
N CYS A 55 30.32 18.84 5.96
CA CYS A 55 30.09 18.83 4.52
C CYS A 55 29.70 20.23 4.03
N VAL A 56 30.35 20.73 2.97
CA VAL A 56 29.92 21.95 2.24
C VAL A 56 29.44 21.55 0.85
N LYS A 57 28.23 21.97 0.44
CA LYS A 57 27.65 21.73 -0.88
C LYS A 57 27.45 23.04 -1.64
N ARG A 58 27.84 23.08 -2.92
CA ARG A 58 27.58 24.19 -3.85
C ARG A 58 26.77 23.71 -5.06
N ALA A 59 25.79 24.49 -5.54
CA ALA A 59 25.13 24.19 -6.81
C ALA A 59 25.96 24.65 -8.02
N LEU A 60 26.05 23.81 -9.05
CA LEU A 60 26.62 24.17 -10.36
C LEU A 60 25.51 24.63 -11.31
N ALA A 61 25.75 25.66 -12.12
CA ALA A 61 24.80 26.07 -13.16
C ALA A 61 24.69 25.05 -14.33
N ARG A 62 25.72 24.21 -14.52
CA ARG A 62 25.81 23.16 -15.55
C ARG A 62 26.02 21.80 -14.88
N LEU A 63 25.25 20.79 -15.30
CA LEU A 63 25.35 19.43 -14.78
C LEU A 63 26.55 18.70 -15.40
N ARG A 64 27.21 17.83 -14.63
CA ARG A 64 28.34 17.01 -15.07
C ARG A 64 27.88 15.72 -15.78
N VAL A 65 27.08 15.87 -16.83
CA VAL A 65 26.61 14.77 -17.71
C VAL A 65 27.22 14.90 -19.12
N ALA A 66 27.08 13.84 -19.93
CA ALA A 66 27.59 13.81 -21.31
C ALA A 66 26.74 14.62 -22.31
N ALA A 67 25.47 14.88 -21.98
CA ALA A 67 24.63 15.85 -22.68
C ALA A 67 24.76 17.23 -22.03
N ASP A 68 24.55 18.31 -22.78
CA ASP A 68 24.64 19.66 -22.23
C ASP A 68 23.36 20.05 -21.47
N TRP A 69 23.38 19.91 -20.14
CA TRP A 69 22.25 20.21 -19.28
C TRP A 69 22.55 21.37 -18.34
N GLN A 70 21.76 22.44 -18.44
CA GLN A 70 21.80 23.58 -17.54
C GLN A 70 20.69 23.45 -16.49
N ALA A 71 20.96 23.83 -15.25
CA ALA A 71 20.03 23.67 -14.13
C ALA A 71 20.08 24.90 -13.19
N PRO A 72 18.93 25.51 -12.85
CA PRO A 72 18.88 26.68 -11.97
C PRO A 72 19.58 26.45 -10.62
N VAL A 73 20.44 27.38 -10.22
CA VAL A 73 21.21 27.30 -8.96
C VAL A 73 20.34 27.48 -7.71
N SER A 74 19.15 28.08 -7.86
CA SER A 74 18.13 28.24 -6.82
C SER A 74 17.71 26.94 -6.14
N ARG A 75 17.91 25.78 -6.78
CA ARG A 75 17.72 24.46 -6.15
C ARG A 75 18.52 24.25 -4.85
N ASN A 76 19.62 24.98 -4.65
CA ASN A 76 20.39 24.94 -3.41
C ASN A 76 19.55 25.45 -2.21
N ALA A 77 18.85 26.57 -2.40
CA ALA A 77 17.96 27.14 -1.39
C ALA A 77 16.74 26.25 -1.13
N TYR A 78 16.17 25.61 -2.17
CA TYR A 78 15.09 24.65 -2.00
C TYR A 78 15.54 23.37 -1.25
N GLU A 79 16.70 22.80 -1.58
CA GLU A 79 17.29 21.67 -0.83
C GLU A 79 17.50 22.02 0.65
N TRP A 80 18.04 23.21 0.94
CA TRP A 80 18.18 23.72 2.31
C TRP A 80 16.83 23.92 3.02
N ALA A 81 15.85 24.51 2.35
CA ALA A 81 14.50 24.72 2.90
C ALA A 81 13.82 23.38 3.24
N TRP A 82 13.94 22.37 2.38
CA TRP A 82 13.40 21.04 2.65
C TRP A 82 14.10 20.34 3.81
N MET A 83 15.43 20.43 3.92
CA MET A 83 16.13 19.87 5.07
C MET A 83 15.72 20.60 6.37
N ARG A 84 15.46 21.91 6.34
CA ARG A 84 14.88 22.64 7.49
C ARG A 84 13.47 22.13 7.83
N PHE A 85 12.62 21.89 6.85
CA PHE A 85 11.31 21.27 7.05
C PHE A 85 11.44 19.85 7.63
N ALA A 86 12.33 19.03 7.07
CA ALA A 86 12.54 17.64 7.49
C ALA A 86 13.10 17.58 8.92
N SER A 87 14.13 18.37 9.24
CA SER A 87 14.73 18.47 10.57
C SER A 87 13.72 18.88 11.64
N ARG A 88 12.82 19.84 11.36
CA ARG A 88 11.74 20.24 12.29
C ARG A 88 10.80 19.09 12.67
N HIS A 89 10.49 18.19 11.74
CA HIS A 89 9.52 17.10 11.95
C HIS A 89 10.16 15.75 12.30
N ARG A 90 11.42 15.55 11.89
CA ARG A 90 12.29 14.39 12.13
C ARG A 90 13.76 14.85 12.13
N PRO A 91 14.31 15.28 13.29
CA PRO A 91 15.70 15.72 13.38
C PRO A 91 16.69 14.70 12.80
N ASP A 92 16.53 13.42 13.12
CA ASP A 92 17.41 12.31 12.69
C ASP A 92 17.27 11.93 11.20
N SER A 93 16.37 12.57 10.43
CA SER A 93 16.13 12.24 9.02
C SER A 93 17.04 12.96 8.03
N VAL A 94 17.81 13.95 8.49
CA VAL A 94 18.77 14.75 7.71
C VAL A 94 20.00 15.04 8.59
N PRO A 95 21.16 15.44 8.02
CA PRO A 95 22.28 15.88 8.84
C PRO A 95 21.94 17.19 9.58
N GLU A 96 22.65 17.46 10.68
CA GLU A 96 22.57 18.76 11.37
C GLU A 96 22.94 19.89 10.41
N LEU A 97 22.10 20.92 10.35
CA LEU A 97 22.23 22.04 9.42
C LEU A 97 23.02 23.19 10.07
N LEU A 98 24.19 23.52 9.51
CA LEU A 98 25.16 24.42 10.15
C LEU A 98 25.08 25.85 9.58
N ALA A 99 25.00 26.01 8.26
CA ALA A 99 24.93 27.33 7.62
C ALA A 99 24.38 27.27 6.18
N HIS A 100 23.86 28.39 5.67
CA HIS A 100 23.47 28.55 4.27
C HIS A 100 23.62 30.00 3.82
N ASP A 101 24.11 30.15 2.60
CA ASP A 101 24.25 31.38 1.84
C ASP A 101 23.55 31.17 0.50
N ALA A 102 22.37 31.78 0.36
CA ALA A 102 21.52 31.64 -0.82
C ALA A 102 22.09 32.36 -2.05
N GLU A 103 22.91 33.41 -1.85
CA GLU A 103 23.49 34.20 -2.94
C GLU A 103 24.71 33.50 -3.54
N ALA A 104 25.56 32.90 -2.69
CA ALA A 104 26.66 32.04 -3.13
C ALA A 104 26.21 30.63 -3.56
N GLY A 105 24.95 30.25 -3.29
CA GLY A 105 24.43 28.91 -3.55
C GLY A 105 25.15 27.82 -2.76
N LEU A 106 25.45 28.11 -1.49
CA LEU A 106 26.23 27.29 -0.56
C LEU A 106 25.42 26.90 0.68
N PHE A 107 25.58 25.66 1.15
CA PHE A 107 25.26 25.30 2.53
C PHE A 107 26.27 24.34 3.17
N ALA A 108 26.34 24.38 4.49
CA ALA A 108 27.09 23.47 5.34
C ALA A 108 26.19 22.66 6.26
N MET A 109 26.59 21.42 6.52
CA MET A 109 25.92 20.49 7.42
C MET A 109 26.95 19.53 8.05
N ALA A 110 26.56 18.79 9.08
CA ALA A 110 27.44 17.78 9.70
C ALA A 110 27.94 16.73 8.69
N PHE A 111 29.22 16.35 8.81
CA PHE A 111 29.75 15.20 8.07
C PHE A 111 29.29 13.90 8.74
N LEU A 112 28.58 13.05 7.99
CA LEU A 112 28.15 11.73 8.45
C LEU A 112 29.18 10.66 8.01
N PRO A 113 29.95 10.06 8.94
CA PRO A 113 31.03 9.13 8.60
C PRO A 113 30.49 7.81 8.00
N PRO A 114 30.92 7.39 6.79
CA PRO A 114 30.39 6.21 6.09
C PRO A 114 30.45 4.89 6.87
N GLU A 115 31.37 4.76 7.83
CA GLU A 115 31.52 3.62 8.72
C GLU A 115 30.40 3.50 9.77
N ALA A 116 29.74 4.61 10.13
CA ALA A 116 28.55 4.63 11.00
C ALA A 116 27.26 4.93 10.22
N TYR A 117 27.39 5.44 8.99
CA TYR A 117 26.32 5.84 8.09
C TYR A 117 26.56 5.26 6.67
N PRO A 118 26.51 3.93 6.47
CA PRO A 118 26.64 3.32 5.15
C PRO A 118 25.53 3.75 4.20
N VAL A 119 25.87 3.93 2.91
CA VAL A 119 24.90 4.23 1.84
C VAL A 119 24.07 2.97 1.56
N TRP A 120 22.74 3.09 1.60
CA TRP A 120 21.84 1.93 1.50
C TRP A 120 21.97 1.18 0.17
N LYS A 121 22.28 1.87 -0.94
CA LYS A 121 22.60 1.24 -2.23
C LYS A 121 23.78 0.27 -2.15
N ALA A 122 24.83 0.59 -1.37
CA ALA A 122 25.98 -0.30 -1.23
C ALA A 122 25.57 -1.57 -0.46
N GLN A 123 24.91 -1.40 0.69
CA GLN A 123 24.38 -2.50 1.49
C GLN A 123 23.50 -3.46 0.67
N LEU A 124 22.57 -2.93 -0.13
CA LEU A 124 21.69 -3.73 -0.98
C LEU A 124 22.43 -4.46 -2.12
N LEU A 125 23.52 -3.89 -2.65
CA LEU A 125 24.37 -4.56 -3.65
C LEU A 125 25.25 -5.66 -3.01
N ASP A 126 25.70 -5.45 -1.78
CA ASP A 126 26.43 -6.43 -0.97
C ASP A 126 25.52 -7.49 -0.32
N GLY A 127 24.22 -7.48 -0.63
CA GLY A 127 23.24 -8.47 -0.15
C GLY A 127 22.72 -8.24 1.27
N GLN A 128 23.05 -7.12 1.92
CA GLN A 128 22.56 -6.74 3.24
C GLN A 128 21.14 -6.16 3.16
N VAL A 129 20.12 -7.03 3.23
CA VAL A 129 18.70 -6.66 3.04
C VAL A 129 17.95 -6.63 4.38
N GLU A 130 18.05 -5.52 5.10
CA GLU A 130 17.32 -5.30 6.35
C GLU A 130 15.90 -4.73 6.12
N THR A 131 14.89 -5.55 6.41
CA THR A 131 13.47 -5.16 6.29
C THR A 131 13.08 -4.08 7.31
N THR A 132 13.78 -4.02 8.44
CA THR A 132 13.66 -2.99 9.48
C THR A 132 14.04 -1.61 8.94
N THR A 133 15.13 -1.51 8.17
CA THR A 133 15.59 -0.31 7.46
C THR A 133 14.57 0.16 6.43
N ALA A 134 14.07 -0.74 5.58
CA ALA A 134 13.03 -0.41 4.59
C ALA A 134 11.76 0.14 5.26
N ALA A 135 11.34 -0.50 6.37
CA ALA A 135 10.20 -0.03 7.16
C ALA A 135 10.47 1.31 7.88
N ALA A 136 11.73 1.58 8.26
CA ALA A 136 12.12 2.87 8.84
C ALA A 136 12.09 4.00 7.81
N VAL A 137 12.61 3.78 6.59
CA VAL A 137 12.53 4.73 5.47
C VAL A 137 11.08 5.05 5.16
N GLY A 138 10.23 4.02 5.01
CA GLY A 138 8.79 4.20 4.78
C GLY A 138 8.09 4.99 5.89
N ARG A 139 8.48 4.80 7.16
CA ARG A 139 7.98 5.62 8.29
C ARG A 139 8.44 7.06 8.17
N THR A 140 9.73 7.33 7.94
CA THR A 140 10.27 8.70 7.82
C THR A 140 9.52 9.48 6.73
N LEU A 141 9.44 8.92 5.52
CA LEU A 141 8.74 9.52 4.38
C LEU A 141 7.25 9.75 4.67
N GLY A 142 6.54 8.73 5.17
CA GLY A 142 5.12 8.85 5.47
C GLY A 142 4.80 9.93 6.51
N ASN A 143 5.71 10.18 7.47
CA ASN A 143 5.55 11.24 8.46
C ASN A 143 5.89 12.63 7.89
N LEU A 144 6.90 12.76 7.03
CA LEU A 144 7.23 14.02 6.36
C LEU A 144 6.11 14.45 5.37
N HIS A 145 5.54 13.49 4.64
CA HIS A 145 4.38 13.75 3.78
C HIS A 145 3.14 14.11 4.62
N ALA A 146 2.86 13.41 5.72
CA ALA A 146 1.72 13.74 6.59
C ALA A 146 1.86 15.13 7.25
N ALA A 147 3.09 15.55 7.60
CA ALA A 147 3.37 16.86 8.18
C ALA A 147 3.31 18.05 7.19
N SER A 148 3.14 17.77 5.89
CA SER A 148 3.01 18.79 4.83
C SER A 148 1.75 18.62 3.98
N ALA A 149 0.85 17.70 4.35
CA ALA A 149 -0.32 17.34 3.56
C ALA A 149 -1.36 18.49 3.58
N GLY A 150 -1.55 19.13 2.43
CA GLY A 150 -2.50 20.24 2.28
C GLY A 150 -2.05 21.58 2.90
N ASP A 151 -0.77 21.74 3.25
CA ASP A 151 -0.23 23.01 3.72
C ASP A 151 -0.04 23.98 2.54
N ALA A 152 -0.87 25.02 2.50
CA ALA A 152 -0.84 26.03 1.44
C ALA A 152 0.38 26.97 1.52
N THR A 153 0.94 27.21 2.71
CA THR A 153 2.14 28.04 2.85
C THR A 153 3.38 27.28 2.37
N LEU A 154 3.46 25.97 2.63
CA LEU A 154 4.47 25.13 1.98
C LEU A 154 4.23 25.01 0.47
N ALA A 155 2.98 24.97 -0.01
CA ALA A 155 2.67 24.99 -1.44
C ALA A 155 3.23 26.24 -2.15
N GLU A 156 3.15 27.40 -1.50
CA GLU A 156 3.76 28.64 -1.98
C GLU A 156 5.30 28.66 -1.81
N GLU A 157 5.86 28.18 -0.69
CA GLU A 157 7.32 28.11 -0.46
C GLU A 157 8.04 27.15 -1.42
N PHE A 158 7.36 26.10 -1.89
CA PHE A 158 7.92 25.06 -2.77
C PHE A 158 7.25 24.99 -4.16
N ALA A 159 6.75 26.11 -4.67
CA ALA A 159 6.32 26.27 -6.06
C ALA A 159 7.52 26.13 -7.02
N THR A 160 7.82 24.87 -7.39
CA THR A 160 9.10 24.42 -7.97
C THR A 160 8.91 23.60 -9.24
N ASP A 161 7.71 23.68 -9.82
CA ASP A 161 7.17 22.85 -10.89
C ASP A 161 8.08 22.81 -12.11
N ASP A 162 8.62 23.95 -12.56
CA ASP A 162 9.57 24.04 -13.67
C ASP A 162 10.88 23.26 -13.38
N ASN A 163 11.45 23.42 -12.18
CA ASN A 163 12.65 22.69 -11.77
C ASN A 163 12.39 21.18 -11.71
N PHE A 164 11.22 20.79 -11.19
CA PHE A 164 10.84 19.39 -11.09
C PHE A 164 10.52 18.80 -12.46
N HIS A 165 9.89 19.54 -13.37
CA HIS A 165 9.66 19.09 -14.74
C HIS A 165 10.99 18.81 -15.45
N ALA A 166 11.87 19.82 -15.52
CA ALA A 166 13.14 19.75 -16.25
C ALA A 166 14.14 18.70 -15.70
N LEU A 167 14.03 18.34 -14.42
CA LEU A 167 15.00 17.46 -13.74
C LEU A 167 14.40 16.13 -13.23
N ARG A 168 13.08 15.92 -13.35
CA ARG A 168 12.40 14.66 -12.96
C ARG A 168 11.41 14.14 -13.99
N ILE A 169 10.54 14.98 -14.54
CA ILE A 169 9.52 14.52 -15.49
C ILE A 169 10.13 14.30 -16.88
N GLU A 170 10.82 15.31 -17.40
CA GLU A 170 11.44 15.27 -18.72
C GLU A 170 12.54 14.19 -18.86
N PRO A 171 13.53 14.06 -17.94
CA PRO A 171 14.64 13.13 -18.13
C PRO A 171 14.26 11.65 -17.94
N TYR A 172 13.25 11.37 -17.11
CA TYR A 172 12.92 10.00 -16.69
C TYR A 172 11.62 9.47 -17.31
N LEU A 173 10.62 10.32 -17.55
CA LEU A 173 9.33 9.91 -18.10
C LEU A 173 9.21 10.27 -19.59
N LEU A 174 9.40 11.53 -19.97
CA LEU A 174 9.19 11.98 -21.36
C LEU A 174 10.28 11.45 -22.31
N ALA A 175 11.56 11.53 -21.93
CA ALA A 175 12.64 10.93 -22.71
C ALA A 175 12.49 9.41 -22.86
N THR A 176 11.95 8.72 -21.84
CA THR A 176 11.67 7.28 -21.89
C THR A 176 10.44 6.96 -22.74
N ALA A 177 9.42 7.81 -22.75
CA ALA A 177 8.26 7.70 -23.64
C ALA A 177 8.69 7.81 -25.12
N ALA A 178 9.53 8.80 -25.44
CA ALA A 178 10.10 8.99 -26.77
C ALA A 178 10.98 7.81 -27.22
N ALA A 179 11.76 7.22 -26.30
CA ALA A 179 12.58 6.03 -26.57
C ALA A 179 11.76 4.73 -26.72
N HIS A 180 10.55 4.68 -26.14
CA HIS A 180 9.70 3.48 -26.13
C HIS A 180 8.24 3.80 -26.53
N PRO A 181 7.95 4.06 -27.82
CA PRO A 181 6.63 4.52 -28.28
C PRO A 181 5.45 3.64 -27.84
N GLY A 182 5.62 2.31 -27.78
CA GLY A 182 4.60 1.37 -27.30
C GLY A 182 4.25 1.46 -25.81
N LEU A 183 4.97 2.29 -25.04
CA LEU A 183 4.68 2.64 -23.64
C LEU A 183 4.39 4.14 -23.47
N SER A 184 4.37 4.93 -24.56
CA SER A 184 4.32 6.39 -24.53
C SER A 184 3.10 6.91 -23.78
N ASP A 185 1.90 6.38 -24.07
CA ASP A 185 0.65 6.82 -23.41
C ASP A 185 0.67 6.57 -21.89
N ILE A 186 1.32 5.49 -21.45
CA ILE A 186 1.45 5.13 -20.03
C ILE A 186 2.44 6.07 -19.34
N LEU A 187 3.56 6.37 -19.99
CA LEU A 187 4.63 7.22 -19.47
C LEU A 187 4.27 8.72 -19.50
N GLN A 188 3.58 9.18 -20.54
CA GLN A 188 2.97 10.51 -20.60
C GLN A 188 1.85 10.62 -19.55
N GLY A 189 0.97 9.63 -19.45
CA GLY A 189 -0.05 9.59 -18.40
C GLY A 189 0.54 9.56 -16.98
N LEU A 190 1.74 9.00 -16.78
CA LEU A 190 2.51 9.11 -15.53
C LEU A 190 3.08 10.52 -15.35
N ALA A 191 3.65 11.13 -16.39
CA ALA A 191 4.16 12.50 -16.37
C ALA A 191 3.07 13.50 -15.98
N ASP A 192 1.95 13.51 -16.73
CA ASP A 192 0.78 14.36 -16.49
C ASP A 192 0.27 14.21 -15.06
N ARG A 193 0.06 12.97 -14.58
CA ARG A 193 -0.39 12.72 -13.20
C ARG A 193 0.64 13.17 -12.16
N THR A 194 1.93 13.14 -12.47
CA THR A 194 2.98 13.61 -11.55
C THR A 194 3.09 15.14 -11.57
N ALA A 195 2.64 15.82 -12.63
CA ALA A 195 2.56 17.28 -12.73
C ALA A 195 1.22 17.88 -12.23
N ASP A 196 0.13 17.10 -12.18
CA ASP A 196 -1.21 17.56 -11.76
C ASP A 196 -1.49 17.35 -10.24
N THR A 197 -0.57 16.76 -9.45
CA THR A 197 -0.91 16.14 -8.13
C THR A 197 -0.19 16.73 -6.91
N HIS A 198 -0.43 18.01 -6.61
CA HIS A 198 0.09 18.68 -5.39
C HIS A 198 -0.59 18.17 -4.11
N LEU A 199 0.06 17.25 -3.37
CA LEU A 199 -0.49 16.66 -2.12
C LEU A 199 0.30 17.01 -0.85
N ALA A 200 1.62 16.83 -0.89
CA ALA A 200 2.53 16.98 0.25
C ALA A 200 3.97 17.23 -0.22
N LEU A 201 4.84 17.72 0.65
CA LEU A 201 6.23 18.06 0.31
C LEU A 201 7.12 16.80 0.25
N VAL A 202 7.56 16.44 -0.96
CA VAL A 202 8.46 15.30 -1.22
C VAL A 202 9.91 15.74 -1.38
N HIS A 203 10.85 14.80 -1.16
CA HIS A 203 12.29 14.96 -1.42
C HIS A 203 12.60 15.02 -2.95
N GLY A 204 11.75 14.44 -3.79
CA GLY A 204 11.93 14.38 -5.26
C GLY A 204 12.95 13.37 -5.79
N ASP A 205 13.76 12.71 -4.93
CA ASP A 205 14.80 11.76 -5.35
C ASP A 205 14.98 10.58 -4.38
N VAL A 206 13.86 10.10 -3.80
CA VAL A 206 13.86 9.01 -2.80
C VAL A 206 14.34 7.71 -3.44
N SER A 207 15.57 7.32 -3.14
CA SER A 207 16.20 6.13 -3.71
C SER A 207 17.36 5.65 -2.83
N PRO A 208 17.78 4.36 -2.88
CA PRO A 208 18.84 3.86 -2.01
C PRO A 208 20.22 4.52 -2.20
N LYS A 209 20.45 5.21 -3.32
CA LYS A 209 21.66 6.05 -3.53
C LYS A 209 21.65 7.32 -2.66
N ASN A 210 20.48 7.73 -2.16
CA ASN A 210 20.23 8.98 -1.44
C ASN A 210 19.88 8.76 0.04
N ILE A 211 20.11 7.56 0.58
CA ILE A 211 19.79 7.19 1.97
C ILE A 211 21.05 6.65 2.66
N LEU A 212 21.40 7.24 3.80
CA LEU A 212 22.41 6.75 4.73
C LEU A 212 21.72 6.01 5.88
N VAL A 213 22.22 4.83 6.26
CA VAL A 213 21.59 3.98 7.30
C VAL A 213 22.38 4.10 8.60
N GLY A 214 22.01 5.08 9.43
CA GLY A 214 22.61 5.29 10.76
C GLY A 214 21.98 4.43 11.86
N THR A 215 22.63 4.38 13.02
CA THR A 215 22.13 3.65 14.20
C THR A 215 20.82 4.23 14.76
N SER A 216 20.62 5.55 14.70
CA SER A 216 19.35 6.22 15.04
C SER A 216 18.24 5.99 14.01
N GLY A 217 18.58 5.53 12.81
CA GLY A 217 17.66 5.34 11.69
C GLY A 217 18.21 5.83 10.35
N PRO A 218 17.39 5.75 9.28
CA PRO A 218 17.78 6.21 7.95
C PRO A 218 17.72 7.73 7.84
N CYS A 219 18.87 8.34 7.56
CA CYS A 219 18.97 9.72 7.09
C CYS A 219 18.63 9.72 5.59
N CYS A 220 17.55 10.41 5.22
CA CYS A 220 17.08 10.60 3.85
C CYS A 220 17.84 11.74 3.16
N TRP A 221 19.16 11.59 3.10
CA TRP A 221 20.12 12.43 2.36
C TRP A 221 21.45 11.69 2.26
N THR A 222 22.28 11.96 1.23
CA THR A 222 23.66 11.44 1.12
C THR A 222 24.63 12.46 0.51
N PRO A 223 25.88 12.51 1.00
CA PRO A 223 26.95 13.29 0.37
C PRO A 223 27.79 12.53 -0.67
N SER A 224 27.57 11.22 -0.82
CA SER A 224 28.64 10.27 -1.18
C SER A 224 28.29 9.28 -2.30
N ALA A 225 27.27 9.58 -3.13
CA ALA A 225 26.81 8.70 -4.20
C ALA A 225 26.70 9.42 -5.56
N PRO A 226 26.96 8.74 -6.69
CA PRO A 226 26.71 9.26 -8.03
C PRO A 226 25.26 9.68 -8.28
N GLY A 227 25.05 10.95 -8.65
CA GLY A 227 23.76 11.50 -9.09
C GLY A 227 22.84 12.01 -7.98
N THR A 228 23.38 12.56 -6.89
CA THR A 228 22.61 13.04 -5.72
C THR A 228 22.00 14.44 -5.91
N GLU A 229 20.78 14.50 -6.45
CA GLU A 229 20.03 15.74 -6.65
C GLU A 229 18.76 15.79 -5.81
N THR A 230 18.86 16.25 -4.56
CA THR A 230 17.70 16.60 -3.73
C THR A 230 16.99 17.79 -4.38
N LEU A 231 15.82 17.57 -4.97
CA LEU A 231 15.00 18.63 -5.57
C LEU A 231 13.58 18.56 -5.00
N PRO A 232 13.39 19.20 -3.84
CA PRO A 232 12.16 19.09 -3.08
C PRO A 232 11.06 19.96 -3.68
N SER A 233 9.84 19.44 -3.62
CA SER A 233 8.70 19.91 -4.40
C SER A 233 7.41 19.23 -3.88
N ILE A 234 6.22 19.73 -4.19
CA ILE A 234 4.97 19.25 -3.56
C ILE A 234 4.17 18.36 -4.50
N TRP A 235 4.18 17.04 -4.22
CA TRP A 235 3.78 15.96 -5.12
C TRP A 235 3.28 14.72 -4.34
N PRO A 236 2.82 13.62 -4.97
CA PRO A 236 2.46 12.42 -4.23
C PRO A 236 3.69 11.55 -3.92
N SER A 237 3.57 10.66 -2.93
CA SER A 237 4.66 9.83 -2.38
C SER A 237 5.23 8.74 -3.31
N ALA A 238 5.02 8.83 -4.62
CA ALA A 238 5.18 7.71 -5.58
C ALA A 238 6.60 7.52 -6.15
N SER A 239 7.52 8.49 -5.97
CA SER A 239 8.80 8.57 -6.69
C SER A 239 9.83 7.45 -6.42
N THR A 240 9.51 6.47 -5.56
CA THR A 240 10.43 5.36 -5.18
C THR A 240 10.68 4.37 -6.34
N ILE A 241 9.87 4.39 -7.39
CA ILE A 241 9.89 3.38 -8.48
C ILE A 241 10.68 3.87 -9.72
N CYS A 242 11.93 4.35 -9.56
CA CYS A 242 12.91 4.35 -10.66
C CYS A 242 14.36 4.55 -10.19
N SER A 243 15.13 3.46 -9.99
CA SER A 243 16.61 3.51 -9.84
C SER A 243 17.32 2.15 -9.83
N SER A 244 16.64 1.04 -9.54
CA SER A 244 17.28 -0.28 -9.30
C SER A 244 17.80 -1.01 -10.55
N ARG A 245 17.50 -0.53 -11.77
CA ARG A 245 17.98 -1.14 -13.03
C ARG A 245 18.69 -0.20 -14.03
N ALA A 246 18.69 1.11 -13.79
CA ALA A 246 19.16 2.09 -14.78
C ALA A 246 20.68 2.35 -14.79
N SER A 247 21.46 1.73 -13.89
CA SER A 247 22.92 1.96 -13.77
C SER A 247 23.79 0.80 -14.23
N SER A 248 23.42 0.15 -15.35
CA SER A 248 24.30 -0.77 -16.10
C SER A 248 24.72 -0.10 -17.41
N SER A 249 25.93 0.46 -17.45
CA SER A 249 26.50 1.01 -18.68
C SER A 249 26.61 -0.07 -19.77
N PRO A 250 26.43 0.26 -21.06
CA PRO A 250 26.57 -0.70 -22.14
C PRO A 250 28.03 -1.14 -22.27
N ALA A 251 28.32 -2.41 -21.93
CA ALA A 251 29.60 -3.03 -22.23
C ALA A 251 29.69 -3.27 -23.75
N THR A 252 30.53 -2.48 -24.42
CA THR A 252 30.75 -2.60 -25.87
C THR A 252 31.54 -3.86 -26.22
N GLY A 253 30.84 -4.86 -26.76
CA GLY A 253 31.41 -6.10 -27.29
C GLY A 253 30.61 -6.60 -28.50
N PRO A 254 31.25 -7.13 -29.55
CA PRO A 254 30.57 -7.46 -30.81
C PRO A 254 29.69 -8.71 -30.69
N ILE A 255 28.55 -8.69 -31.39
CA ILE A 255 27.66 -9.84 -31.54
C ILE A 255 28.35 -10.89 -32.43
N SER A 256 28.52 -12.10 -31.89
CA SER A 256 29.00 -13.27 -32.66
C SER A 256 27.82 -14.11 -33.15
N SER A 257 27.90 -14.60 -34.38
CA SER A 257 26.80 -15.23 -35.13
C SER A 257 26.89 -16.75 -35.19
N ALA A 258 25.74 -17.45 -35.08
CA ALA A 258 25.35 -18.72 -35.73
C ALA A 258 23.97 -19.20 -35.17
N PRO A 259 23.34 -20.27 -35.70
CA PRO A 259 22.48 -20.23 -36.89
C PRO A 259 21.02 -20.70 -36.58
N PRO A 260 20.06 -20.62 -37.52
CA PRO A 260 18.63 -20.78 -37.21
C PRO A 260 18.14 -22.25 -37.17
N GLY A 261 17.06 -22.51 -36.44
CA GLY A 261 16.38 -23.83 -36.42
C GLY A 261 14.91 -23.79 -35.99
N CYS A 262 14.06 -24.47 -36.76
CA CYS A 262 12.71 -24.96 -36.43
C CYS A 262 11.65 -23.98 -35.88
N TRP A 263 10.88 -23.38 -36.81
CA TRP A 263 9.46 -23.06 -36.58
C TRP A 263 8.61 -24.33 -36.43
N PRO A 264 7.37 -24.22 -35.93
CA PRO A 264 6.28 -24.42 -36.89
C PRO A 264 5.25 -23.27 -36.96
N ARG A 265 4.64 -23.19 -38.15
CA ARG A 265 3.39 -22.49 -38.53
C ARG A 265 2.19 -23.00 -37.68
N SER A 266 1.01 -22.36 -37.60
CA SER A 266 0.45 -21.05 -38.02
C SER A 266 -0.95 -20.93 -37.37
N THR A 267 -1.61 -19.78 -37.27
CA THR A 267 -2.48 -19.22 -38.35
C THR A 267 -2.72 -17.72 -38.21
N SER A 268 -3.13 -17.09 -39.31
CA SER A 268 -3.41 -15.66 -39.44
C SER A 268 -4.89 -15.31 -39.21
N GLY A 269 -5.16 -14.19 -38.54
CA GLY A 269 -6.43 -13.47 -38.58
C GLY A 269 -6.15 -11.97 -38.52
N ALA A 270 -6.58 -11.21 -39.53
CA ALA A 270 -6.31 -9.78 -39.64
C ALA A 270 -7.52 -9.03 -40.21
N SER A 271 -8.07 -8.10 -39.42
CA SER A 271 -9.15 -7.21 -39.86
C SER A 271 -9.20 -5.92 -39.02
N THR A 272 -8.61 -4.86 -39.57
CA THR A 272 -9.20 -3.50 -39.70
C THR A 272 -10.13 -2.96 -38.59
N GLY A 273 -9.71 -1.84 -37.97
CA GLY A 273 -10.59 -0.97 -37.16
C GLY A 273 -9.88 0.33 -36.75
N SER A 274 -10.53 1.49 -36.93
CA SER A 274 -9.96 2.83 -36.66
C SER A 274 -10.29 3.35 -35.24
N PRO A 275 -9.58 4.36 -34.70
CA PRO A 275 -9.57 4.68 -33.27
C PRO A 275 -10.41 5.89 -32.85
N CYS A 276 -10.82 5.94 -31.56
CA CYS A 276 -11.00 7.13 -30.70
C CYS A 276 -11.71 6.74 -29.37
N PRO A 277 -11.73 7.61 -28.32
CA PRO A 277 -10.79 8.66 -27.96
C PRO A 277 -10.28 8.55 -26.50
N SER A 278 -9.38 9.44 -26.08
CA SER A 278 -8.80 9.47 -24.72
C SER A 278 -9.62 10.28 -23.72
N SER A 279 -9.75 9.79 -22.48
CA SER A 279 -10.05 10.57 -21.27
C SER A 279 -9.84 9.72 -20.00
N ARG A 280 -9.59 10.26 -18.80
CA ARG A 280 -8.70 11.36 -18.37
C ARG A 280 -8.73 11.37 -16.82
N ARG A 281 -7.57 11.46 -16.15
CA ARG A 281 -7.42 11.68 -14.69
C ARG A 281 -7.96 10.54 -13.80
N GLY A 282 -7.56 10.41 -12.52
CA GLY A 282 -6.52 11.11 -11.75
C GLY A 282 -6.34 10.43 -10.37
N PRO A 283 -5.17 10.47 -9.72
CA PRO A 283 -4.88 9.63 -8.56
C PRO A 283 -4.98 10.39 -7.21
N ARG A 284 -5.44 9.71 -6.15
CA ARG A 284 -5.04 10.02 -4.76
C ARG A 284 -4.68 8.73 -4.01
N HIS A 285 -3.83 8.88 -3.00
CA HIS A 285 -3.02 7.79 -2.43
C HIS A 285 -3.66 7.04 -1.25
N CYS A 286 -3.30 5.76 -1.15
CA CYS A 286 -3.50 4.91 0.03
C CYS A 286 -2.45 5.17 1.12
N CYS A 287 -2.75 4.82 2.38
CA CYS A 287 -1.73 4.68 3.43
C CYS A 287 -2.08 3.63 4.53
N ARG A 288 -1.65 2.39 4.27
CA ARG A 288 -0.91 1.49 5.17
C ARG A 288 -1.32 1.28 6.64
N ARG A 289 -1.88 0.09 6.92
CA ARG A 289 -1.63 -0.84 8.07
C ARG A 289 -2.30 -2.20 7.73
N CYS A 290 -1.88 -3.38 8.20
CA CYS A 290 -0.84 -3.78 9.15
C CYS A 290 -0.33 -5.23 8.90
N CYS A 291 0.67 -5.70 9.67
CA CYS A 291 1.07 -7.09 9.99
C CYS A 291 1.10 -8.19 8.88
N SER A 292 2.22 -8.80 8.48
CA SER A 292 3.19 -9.64 9.24
C SER A 292 2.73 -11.06 9.64
N ARG A 293 3.10 -12.10 8.87
CA ARG A 293 3.50 -13.43 9.37
C ARG A 293 4.20 -14.32 8.32
N ALA A 294 4.97 -15.27 8.83
CA ALA A 294 5.96 -16.12 8.17
C ALA A 294 5.55 -16.87 6.88
N TRP A 295 6.52 -16.99 5.96
CA TRP A 295 6.63 -18.12 5.01
C TRP A 295 8.06 -18.67 5.06
N THR A 296 8.19 -19.99 5.15
CA THR A 296 9.49 -20.69 5.22
C THR A 296 10.03 -21.00 3.83
N ALA A 297 11.17 -20.42 3.46
CA ALA A 297 11.85 -20.74 2.21
C ALA A 297 12.60 -22.09 2.29
N SER A 298 12.56 -22.86 1.21
CA SER A 298 13.41 -24.06 1.01
C SER A 298 13.92 -24.10 -0.43
N PRO A 299 15.13 -23.59 -0.71
CA PRO A 299 15.68 -23.60 -2.06
C PRO A 299 16.28 -24.97 -2.40
N ARG A 300 15.75 -25.63 -3.44
CA ARG A 300 16.40 -26.77 -4.10
C ARG A 300 16.77 -26.41 -5.53
N TRP A 301 17.99 -25.94 -5.73
CA TRP A 301 18.68 -25.99 -7.03
C TRP A 301 20.11 -26.49 -6.79
N SER A 302 20.48 -27.58 -7.47
CA SER A 302 21.70 -28.33 -7.17
C SER A 302 22.64 -28.38 -8.37
N THR A 303 23.75 -27.66 -8.30
CA THR A 303 24.85 -27.70 -9.28
C THR A 303 26.20 -27.77 -8.57
N SER A 304 26.67 -28.99 -8.30
CA SER A 304 28.05 -29.23 -7.86
C SER A 304 28.49 -30.64 -8.23
N ARG A 305 29.39 -30.75 -9.22
CA ARG A 305 30.29 -31.88 -9.34
C ARG A 305 31.55 -31.55 -8.55
N MET A 306 31.90 -32.36 -7.55
CA MET A 306 33.28 -32.85 -7.39
C MET A 306 33.38 -33.99 -6.36
N THR A 307 33.82 -35.14 -6.88
CA THR A 307 34.69 -36.14 -6.24
C THR A 307 34.67 -36.31 -4.71
N CYS A 308 34.13 -37.43 -4.25
CA CYS A 308 34.46 -37.99 -2.95
C CYS A 308 35.89 -38.58 -2.94
N THR A 309 36.60 -38.37 -1.85
CA THR A 309 37.64 -39.26 -1.30
C THR A 309 37.30 -39.47 0.19
N GLY A 310 37.79 -40.53 0.85
CA GLY A 310 37.19 -40.95 2.12
C GLY A 310 38.10 -41.58 3.17
N SER A 311 37.43 -42.15 4.18
CA SER A 311 37.88 -43.18 5.15
C SER A 311 38.29 -42.74 6.57
N SER A 312 37.99 -43.64 7.52
CA SER A 312 38.20 -43.62 8.98
C SER A 312 37.42 -42.54 9.77
N CYS A 313 36.60 -42.77 10.82
CA CYS A 313 36.36 -43.86 11.81
C CYS A 313 37.04 -43.65 13.19
N GLY A 314 36.24 -43.52 14.26
CA GLY A 314 36.68 -43.40 15.66
C GLY A 314 35.50 -43.36 16.66
N GLN A 315 35.70 -43.88 17.89
CA GLN A 315 34.68 -44.05 18.96
C GLN A 315 35.37 -43.94 20.35
N SER A 316 34.75 -43.68 21.52
CA SER A 316 33.36 -43.51 22.02
C SER A 316 33.39 -42.45 23.17
N ARG A 317 32.43 -42.12 24.06
CA ARG A 317 31.26 -42.74 24.77
C ARG A 317 30.22 -41.61 25.06
N ARG A 318 28.90 -41.82 25.16
CA ARG A 318 28.05 -42.47 26.21
C ARG A 318 28.23 -41.92 27.65
N PRO A 319 27.16 -41.81 28.48
CA PRO A 319 25.71 -41.92 28.20
C PRO A 319 24.81 -40.80 28.80
N CYS A 320 23.52 -40.77 28.41
CA CYS A 320 22.47 -40.03 29.10
C CYS A 320 21.67 -40.92 30.07
N SER A 321 21.12 -40.30 31.12
CA SER A 321 19.97 -40.77 31.91
C SER A 321 19.34 -39.53 32.55
N GLY A 322 18.03 -39.34 32.63
CA GLY A 322 16.92 -40.12 32.08
C GLY A 322 15.61 -39.73 32.77
N TYR A 323 14.46 -39.90 32.11
CA TYR A 323 13.21 -40.39 32.70
C TYR A 323 12.18 -40.65 31.59
N LEU A 324 11.43 -41.75 31.72
CA LEU A 324 10.44 -42.20 30.74
C LEU A 324 9.20 -42.68 31.48
N SER A 325 8.03 -42.16 31.10
CA SER A 325 6.71 -42.73 31.34
C SER A 325 5.79 -42.31 30.19
N SER A 326 4.98 -43.22 29.68
CA SER A 326 4.20 -43.03 28.45
C SER A 326 2.80 -43.69 28.57
N PRO A 327 1.90 -43.68 27.57
CA PRO A 327 0.54 -43.20 27.80
C PRO A 327 -0.53 -44.30 27.68
N ARG A 328 -1.81 -43.93 27.83
CA ARG A 328 -2.94 -44.79 27.44
C ARG A 328 -3.99 -44.04 26.61
N ARG A 329 -4.38 -44.68 25.51
CA ARG A 329 -5.59 -44.44 24.71
C ARG A 329 -6.62 -45.53 25.03
N THR A 330 -7.90 -45.17 25.01
CA THR A 330 -9.08 -46.02 24.71
C THR A 330 -10.24 -45.04 24.49
N SER A 331 -10.85 -44.85 23.30
CA SER A 331 -11.60 -45.76 22.40
C SER A 331 -13.06 -45.99 22.82
N TRP A 332 -13.99 -45.59 21.94
CA TRP A 332 -15.45 -45.73 22.11
C TRP A 332 -15.96 -47.15 21.76
N THR A 333 -17.05 -47.58 22.39
CA THR A 333 -17.92 -48.68 21.93
C THR A 333 -19.35 -48.55 22.48
N LEU A 334 -20.33 -49.19 21.83
CA LEU A 334 -21.77 -49.09 22.12
C LEU A 334 -22.28 -50.18 23.08
N GLY A 335 -23.40 -49.91 23.78
CA GLY A 335 -24.18 -50.91 24.53
C GLY A 335 -25.59 -50.42 24.92
N ARG A 336 -26.63 -51.21 24.61
CA ARG A 336 -28.04 -51.02 25.00
C ARG A 336 -28.43 -52.11 26.02
N PRO A 337 -29.29 -51.83 27.02
CA PRO A 337 -30.74 -52.10 26.87
C PRO A 337 -31.62 -51.06 27.61
N ARG A 338 -32.96 -51.12 27.72
CA ARG A 338 -34.14 -51.46 26.88
C ARG A 338 -35.36 -51.39 27.85
N SER A 339 -36.49 -50.82 27.41
CA SER A 339 -37.88 -50.99 27.92
C SER A 339 -38.32 -50.58 29.36
N SER A 340 -39.07 -49.45 29.43
CA SER A 340 -40.54 -49.34 29.74
C SER A 340 -41.15 -49.80 31.09
N PRO A 341 -42.38 -49.32 31.49
CA PRO A 341 -43.22 -48.20 30.99
C PRO A 341 -43.78 -47.22 32.09
N ARG A 342 -44.51 -46.19 31.64
CA ARG A 342 -45.41 -45.31 32.44
C ARG A 342 -46.79 -45.97 32.72
N PRO A 343 -47.53 -45.52 33.76
CA PRO A 343 -49.00 -45.49 33.79
C PRO A 343 -49.58 -44.10 33.42
N ALA A 344 -50.88 -44.06 33.09
CA ALA A 344 -51.74 -42.89 32.87
C ALA A 344 -53.22 -43.36 32.83
N PRO A 345 -54.22 -42.48 32.66
CA PRO A 345 -54.54 -41.24 33.38
C PRO A 345 -55.90 -41.37 34.12
N ALA A 346 -56.42 -40.29 34.69
CA ALA A 346 -57.84 -40.17 35.10
C ALA A 346 -58.36 -38.75 34.85
N ALA A 347 -59.65 -38.61 34.54
CA ALA A 347 -60.30 -37.33 34.22
C ALA A 347 -61.75 -37.29 34.70
N ALA A 348 -62.22 -36.10 35.10
CA ALA A 348 -63.62 -35.77 35.36
C ALA A 348 -63.84 -34.24 35.24
N HIS A 349 -65.00 -33.81 34.76
CA HIS A 349 -65.43 -32.40 34.70
C HIS A 349 -66.48 -32.11 35.78
N ALA A 350 -66.56 -30.86 36.26
CA ALA A 350 -67.84 -30.15 36.47
C ALA A 350 -67.65 -28.65 36.87
N THR A 351 -68.23 -27.76 36.04
CA THR A 351 -68.91 -26.48 36.35
C THR A 351 -68.24 -25.29 37.10
N ASP A 352 -68.46 -24.13 36.49
CA ASP A 352 -68.27 -22.70 36.88
C ASP A 352 -69.13 -22.25 38.11
N PRO A 353 -69.06 -20.99 38.64
CA PRO A 353 -68.69 -19.73 37.95
C PRO A 353 -67.82 -18.67 38.70
N THR A 354 -67.34 -17.70 37.89
CA THR A 354 -67.00 -16.28 38.22
C THR A 354 -65.97 -15.96 39.32
N ASP A 355 -64.82 -15.41 38.90
CA ASP A 355 -64.48 -13.99 39.17
C ASP A 355 -63.56 -13.44 38.05
N SER A 356 -63.39 -12.13 37.94
CA SER A 356 -62.77 -11.46 36.79
C SER A 356 -61.47 -10.68 37.11
N THR A 357 -60.35 -11.10 36.52
CA THR A 357 -59.21 -10.22 36.16
C THR A 357 -58.38 -10.82 35.03
N ASP A 358 -58.37 -10.17 33.86
CA ASP A 358 -57.26 -10.23 32.89
C ASP A 358 -56.02 -9.54 33.50
N PRO A 359 -54.76 -9.86 33.11
CA PRO A 359 -54.31 -9.67 31.73
C PRO A 359 -53.33 -10.75 31.21
N ALA A 360 -53.73 -11.56 30.22
CA ALA A 360 -52.79 -12.41 29.46
C ALA A 360 -53.27 -12.78 28.04
N GLY A 361 -53.69 -11.80 27.23
CA GLY A 361 -53.92 -12.01 25.81
C GLY A 361 -52.64 -12.33 25.03
N LEU A 362 -52.29 -13.62 24.90
CA LEU A 362 -51.43 -14.08 23.81
C LEU A 362 -52.20 -13.83 22.51
N ALA A 363 -51.74 -12.86 21.72
CA ALA A 363 -52.18 -12.75 20.33
C ALA A 363 -51.61 -13.93 19.54
N ASP A 364 -52.44 -14.53 18.67
CA ASP A 364 -51.96 -15.45 17.65
C ASP A 364 -50.89 -14.76 16.78
N PRO A 365 -49.84 -15.49 16.33
CA PRO A 365 -48.86 -14.91 15.43
C PRO A 365 -49.54 -14.48 14.12
N PRO A 366 -49.34 -13.23 13.65
CA PRO A 366 -49.90 -12.81 12.36
C PRO A 366 -49.33 -13.68 11.22
N GLU A 367 -50.18 -14.00 10.26
CA GLU A 367 -49.78 -14.84 9.11
C GLU A 367 -48.65 -14.17 8.28
N PRO A 368 -47.74 -14.97 7.71
CA PRO A 368 -46.47 -14.46 7.20
C PRO A 368 -46.59 -13.72 5.86
N THR A 369 -46.61 -12.39 5.91
CA THR A 369 -46.05 -11.55 4.86
C THR A 369 -44.60 -11.19 5.22
N GLU A 370 -43.68 -12.16 5.09
CA GLU A 370 -42.26 -11.96 5.42
C GLU A 370 -41.54 -11.05 4.41
N GLU A 371 -41.63 -9.74 4.62
CA GLU A 371 -40.54 -8.85 4.22
C GLU A 371 -39.25 -9.31 4.94
N THR A 372 -38.17 -9.52 4.20
CA THR A 372 -36.90 -10.10 4.72
C THR A 372 -36.08 -9.10 5.53
N HIS A 373 -36.66 -8.68 6.65
CA HIS A 373 -36.19 -7.63 7.53
C HIS A 373 -35.01 -8.10 8.39
N MET A 374 -33.79 -7.88 7.89
CA MET A 374 -32.56 -8.20 8.62
C MET A 374 -32.47 -7.41 9.94
N ARG A 375 -32.67 -8.11 11.05
CA ARG A 375 -32.47 -7.56 12.40
C ARG A 375 -30.99 -7.35 12.69
N ARG A 376 -30.64 -6.13 13.11
CA ARG A 376 -29.32 -5.74 13.61
C ARG A 376 -29.42 -5.41 15.11
N VAL A 377 -28.49 -5.94 15.89
CA VAL A 377 -28.30 -5.57 17.31
C VAL A 377 -26.91 -4.95 17.45
N VAL A 378 -26.85 -3.79 18.09
CA VAL A 378 -25.62 -3.01 18.33
C VAL A 378 -25.41 -2.86 19.82
N THR A 379 -24.20 -3.15 20.29
CA THR A 379 -23.80 -3.02 21.70
C THR A 379 -22.78 -1.91 21.89
N GLY A 380 -22.86 -1.25 23.04
CA GLY A 380 -21.89 -0.24 23.49
C GLY A 380 -21.72 -0.29 24.99
N HIS A 381 -21.21 0.79 25.57
CA HIS A 381 -21.04 0.97 27.01
C HIS A 381 -21.80 2.20 27.47
N ASP A 382 -22.44 2.12 28.64
CA ASP A 382 -23.04 3.28 29.30
C ASP A 382 -22.00 4.23 29.92
N GLU A 383 -22.46 5.32 30.54
CA GLU A 383 -21.63 6.33 31.21
C GLU A 383 -20.74 5.75 32.34
N ASN A 384 -21.10 4.57 32.88
CA ASN A 384 -20.35 3.86 33.92
C ASN A 384 -19.40 2.80 33.33
N GLY A 385 -19.32 2.68 32.01
CA GLY A 385 -18.49 1.69 31.32
C GLY A 385 -19.08 0.27 31.33
N LYS A 386 -20.38 0.09 31.61
CA LYS A 386 -21.05 -1.21 31.58
C LYS A 386 -21.59 -1.50 30.18
N ALA A 387 -21.39 -2.72 29.69
CA ALA A 387 -21.90 -3.16 28.39
C ALA A 387 -23.44 -3.19 28.34
N VAL A 388 -24.01 -2.60 27.28
CA VAL A 388 -25.46 -2.45 27.04
C VAL A 388 -25.81 -2.63 25.56
N VAL A 389 -27.08 -2.94 25.26
CA VAL A 389 -27.63 -2.82 23.90
C VAL A 389 -27.98 -1.35 23.65
N VAL A 390 -27.57 -0.84 22.49
CA VAL A 390 -27.69 0.57 22.08
C VAL A 390 -28.68 0.74 20.94
N SER A 391 -28.78 -0.26 20.07
CA SER A 391 -29.77 -0.33 18.98
C SER A 391 -30.18 -1.79 18.77
N ASP A 392 -31.46 -2.03 18.55
CA ASP A 392 -32.03 -3.34 18.22
C ASP A 392 -33.21 -3.10 17.26
N GLY A 393 -33.13 -3.59 16.03
CA GLY A 393 -34.13 -3.29 14.99
C GLY A 393 -33.61 -3.45 13.57
N PRO A 394 -34.02 -2.61 12.61
CA PRO A 394 -33.57 -2.66 11.23
C PRO A 394 -32.05 -2.47 11.07
N VAL A 395 -31.50 -2.92 9.94
CA VAL A 395 -30.33 -2.28 9.33
C VAL A 395 -30.78 -0.95 8.72
N PRO A 396 -30.38 0.23 9.26
CA PRO A 396 -30.98 1.51 8.85
C PRO A 396 -30.64 1.89 7.41
N ARG A 397 -29.41 1.60 6.97
CA ARG A 397 -28.99 1.77 5.57
C ARG A 397 -29.34 0.51 4.78
N SER A 398 -30.64 0.38 4.51
CA SER A 398 -31.25 -0.69 3.71
C SER A 398 -31.97 -0.10 2.50
N ARG A 399 -31.84 -0.74 1.33
CA ARG A 399 -32.47 -0.28 0.10
C ARG A 399 -32.80 -1.44 -0.84
N GLU A 400 -34.07 -1.55 -1.21
CA GLU A 400 -34.48 -2.35 -2.37
C GLU A 400 -34.50 -1.47 -3.62
N PHE A 401 -34.14 -2.04 -4.77
CA PHE A 401 -33.98 -1.32 -6.03
C PHE A 401 -35.30 -1.30 -6.81
N THR A 402 -35.69 -0.11 -7.27
CA THR A 402 -36.91 0.09 -8.06
C THR A 402 -36.71 -0.25 -9.54
N SER A 403 -35.47 -0.19 -10.02
CA SER A 403 -35.06 -0.56 -11.39
C SER A 403 -34.83 -2.06 -11.59
N LEU A 404 -34.65 -2.83 -10.51
CA LEU A 404 -34.50 -4.28 -10.52
C LEU A 404 -35.08 -4.87 -9.21
N PRO A 405 -36.40 -5.17 -9.17
CA PRO A 405 -37.05 -5.73 -7.99
C PRO A 405 -36.38 -7.01 -7.46
N GLY A 406 -36.35 -7.19 -6.15
CA GLY A 406 -35.62 -8.29 -5.51
C GLY A 406 -34.09 -8.11 -5.46
N TRP A 407 -33.51 -7.07 -6.07
CA TRP A 407 -32.16 -6.61 -5.73
C TRP A 407 -32.21 -5.75 -4.47
N VAL A 408 -31.57 -6.23 -3.40
CA VAL A 408 -31.59 -5.57 -2.08
C VAL A 408 -30.16 -5.35 -1.59
N SER A 409 -29.85 -4.10 -1.27
CA SER A 409 -28.57 -3.65 -0.70
C SER A 409 -28.76 -3.27 0.77
N ARG A 410 -27.86 -3.72 1.64
CA ARG A 410 -27.85 -3.33 3.06
C ARG A 410 -26.41 -3.10 3.54
N LEU A 411 -26.17 -2.04 4.31
CA LEU A 411 -24.91 -1.82 5.03
C LEU A 411 -25.15 -1.92 6.56
N PRO A 412 -25.13 -3.13 7.15
CA PRO A 412 -25.22 -3.30 8.60
C PRO A 412 -24.23 -2.47 9.44
N TRP A 413 -22.97 -2.37 9.02
CA TRP A 413 -21.91 -1.65 9.76
C TRP A 413 -20.71 -1.28 8.87
N ALA A 414 -19.89 -0.33 9.34
CA ALA A 414 -18.66 0.12 8.67
C ALA A 414 -17.61 0.58 9.69
N THR A 415 -16.35 0.70 9.26
CA THR A 415 -15.28 1.41 10.00
C THR A 415 -14.41 2.19 9.03
N GLU A 416 -13.90 3.36 9.42
CA GLU A 416 -12.94 4.12 8.60
C GLU A 416 -11.48 3.93 9.07
N PRO A 417 -10.47 4.16 8.19
CA PRO A 417 -9.07 4.02 8.55
C PRO A 417 -8.64 4.93 9.70
N GLY A 418 -8.03 4.36 10.73
CA GLY A 418 -7.40 5.11 11.82
C GLY A 418 -8.36 5.68 12.87
N GLU A 419 -9.67 5.64 12.64
CA GLU A 419 -10.65 5.93 13.69
C GLU A 419 -10.56 4.92 14.83
N GLN A 420 -10.80 5.37 16.06
CA GLN A 420 -10.94 4.46 17.20
C GLN A 420 -12.33 3.84 17.18
N VAL A 421 -12.41 2.51 17.38
CA VAL A 421 -13.70 1.80 17.46
C VAL A 421 -14.54 2.41 18.57
N SER A 422 -15.67 3.01 18.19
CA SER A 422 -16.58 3.66 19.14
C SER A 422 -17.05 2.68 20.20
N ARG A 423 -16.87 3.05 21.48
CA ARG A 423 -17.34 2.25 22.61
C ARG A 423 -18.79 2.55 23.00
N THR A 424 -19.40 3.61 22.47
CA THR A 424 -20.79 4.00 22.75
C THR A 424 -21.81 3.27 21.90
N GLY A 425 -21.39 2.57 20.83
CA GLY A 425 -22.31 1.93 19.88
C GLY A 425 -22.98 2.89 18.89
N GLU A 426 -22.48 4.13 18.75
CA GLU A 426 -22.91 5.07 17.72
C GLU A 426 -22.76 4.48 16.31
N ASP A 427 -23.79 4.63 15.48
CA ASP A 427 -23.84 4.08 14.13
C ASP A 427 -22.98 4.91 13.14
N PRO A 428 -21.93 4.34 12.52
CA PRO A 428 -21.10 5.06 11.55
C PRO A 428 -21.70 5.10 10.15
N THR A 429 -22.68 4.25 9.83
CA THR A 429 -23.20 4.06 8.46
C THR A 429 -23.83 5.30 7.79
N PRO A 430 -24.35 6.32 8.52
CA PRO A 430 -24.76 7.60 7.91
C PRO A 430 -23.59 8.45 7.41
N LYS A 431 -22.38 8.26 7.96
CA LYS A 431 -21.16 9.03 7.60
C LYS A 431 -20.46 8.45 6.37
N VAL A 432 -20.82 7.22 5.96
CA VAL A 432 -20.18 6.48 4.85
C VAL A 432 -20.56 7.08 3.50
N THR A 433 -19.58 7.65 2.80
CA THR A 433 -19.72 8.21 1.45
C THR A 433 -19.31 7.23 0.33
N SER A 434 -18.66 6.12 0.67
CA SER A 434 -18.18 5.09 -0.27
C SER A 434 -18.37 3.70 0.34
N LEU A 435 -18.96 2.77 -0.42
CA LEU A 435 -19.00 1.34 -0.08
C LEU A 435 -17.69 0.61 -0.41
N LEU A 436 -16.75 1.25 -1.10
CA LEU A 436 -15.38 0.77 -1.16
C LEU A 436 -14.58 1.33 0.04
N PRO A 437 -14.08 0.49 0.97
CA PRO A 437 -13.28 0.95 2.10
C PRO A 437 -11.83 1.28 1.69
N ALA A 438 -11.31 2.38 2.22
CA ALA A 438 -9.88 2.69 2.15
C ALA A 438 -9.05 1.78 3.10
N PRO A 439 -7.72 1.67 2.93
CA PRO A 439 -6.90 0.69 3.67
C PRO A 439 -7.02 0.76 5.18
N GLY A 440 -7.38 -0.37 5.82
CA GLY A 440 -7.63 -0.45 7.26
C GLY A 440 -9.04 -0.02 7.69
N GLY A 441 -9.87 0.48 6.78
CA GLY A 441 -11.32 0.58 6.94
C GLY A 441 -12.01 -0.73 6.56
N THR A 442 -13.28 -0.87 6.93
CA THR A 442 -14.12 -2.02 6.60
C THR A 442 -15.54 -1.61 6.19
N ARG A 443 -16.20 -2.48 5.42
CA ARG A 443 -17.65 -2.44 5.18
C ARG A 443 -18.21 -3.84 5.38
N PHE A 444 -19.24 -3.97 6.20
CA PHE A 444 -20.07 -5.17 6.24
C PHE A 444 -21.32 -4.88 5.41
N ILE A 445 -21.36 -5.43 4.20
CA ILE A 445 -22.45 -5.29 3.22
C ILE A 445 -23.22 -6.62 3.18
N VAL A 446 -24.53 -6.56 2.99
CA VAL A 446 -25.35 -7.72 2.63
C VAL A 446 -26.10 -7.39 1.34
N LEU A 447 -25.96 -8.25 0.33
CA LEU A 447 -26.64 -8.15 -0.95
C LEU A 447 -27.60 -9.33 -1.13
N THR A 448 -28.79 -9.05 -1.65
CA THR A 448 -29.69 -10.07 -2.21
C THR A 448 -29.70 -9.91 -3.72
N PHE A 449 -29.33 -10.96 -4.44
CA PHE A 449 -29.31 -11.01 -5.90
C PHE A 449 -30.59 -11.70 -6.40
N PRO A 450 -31.42 -11.05 -7.24
CA PRO A 450 -32.53 -11.73 -7.89
C PRO A 450 -32.02 -12.76 -8.92
N PRO A 451 -32.87 -13.68 -9.39
CA PRO A 451 -32.54 -14.60 -10.49
C PRO A 451 -32.01 -13.84 -11.71
N ALA A 452 -30.96 -14.34 -12.37
CA ALA A 452 -30.37 -13.66 -13.54
C ALA A 452 -31.38 -13.44 -14.69
N ALA A 453 -32.47 -14.21 -14.73
CA ALA A 453 -33.58 -14.00 -15.65
C ALA A 453 -34.23 -12.60 -15.54
N ALA A 454 -34.19 -11.95 -14.37
CA ALA A 454 -34.75 -10.61 -14.16
C ALA A 454 -34.01 -9.52 -14.97
N MET A 455 -32.70 -9.70 -15.22
CA MET A 455 -31.93 -8.82 -16.11
C MET A 455 -32.13 -9.14 -17.60
N GLY A 456 -32.86 -10.22 -17.92
CA GLY A 456 -33.26 -10.61 -19.27
C GLY A 456 -34.72 -10.23 -19.62
N ASP A 457 -35.45 -9.61 -18.71
CA ASP A 457 -36.81 -9.13 -18.96
C ASP A 457 -36.80 -7.93 -19.94
N PRO A 458 -37.64 -7.90 -20.99
CA PRO A 458 -37.74 -6.75 -21.90
C PRO A 458 -38.10 -5.41 -21.24
N ALA A 459 -38.61 -5.41 -20.00
CA ALA A 459 -38.90 -4.21 -19.21
C ALA A 459 -37.72 -3.71 -18.36
N PHE A 460 -36.60 -4.45 -18.30
CA PHE A 460 -35.40 -4.04 -17.56
C PHE A 460 -34.71 -2.84 -18.23
N ASP A 461 -34.60 -1.71 -17.51
CA ASP A 461 -33.81 -0.55 -17.93
C ASP A 461 -32.41 -0.60 -17.29
N PRO A 462 -31.36 -1.02 -18.02
CA PRO A 462 -30.00 -1.09 -17.48
C PRO A 462 -29.41 0.30 -17.17
N VAL A 463 -29.95 1.39 -17.73
CA VAL A 463 -29.50 2.76 -17.46
C VAL A 463 -30.16 3.31 -16.19
N ALA A 464 -31.40 2.91 -15.89
CA ALA A 464 -31.99 3.13 -14.58
C ALA A 464 -31.27 2.32 -13.50
N PHE A 465 -30.93 1.05 -13.77
CA PHE A 465 -30.20 0.20 -12.83
C PHE A 465 -28.78 0.69 -12.54
N ASP A 466 -28.00 1.06 -13.56
CA ASP A 466 -26.67 1.68 -13.39
C ASP A 466 -26.74 2.96 -12.55
N ARG A 467 -27.72 3.83 -12.82
CA ARG A 467 -27.94 5.06 -12.04
C ARG A 467 -28.31 4.77 -10.59
N GLU A 468 -29.19 3.80 -10.35
CA GLU A 468 -29.64 3.41 -9.02
C GLU A 468 -28.52 2.73 -8.22
N GLN A 469 -27.69 1.91 -8.88
CA GLN A 469 -26.55 1.24 -8.29
C GLN A 469 -25.43 2.22 -7.89
N ARG A 470 -25.10 3.21 -8.72
CA ARG A 470 -24.12 4.26 -8.35
C ARG A 470 -24.60 5.15 -7.21
N ALA A 471 -25.91 5.40 -7.11
CA ALA A 471 -26.48 6.18 -6.02
C ALA A 471 -26.45 5.43 -4.67
N ASP A 472 -26.64 4.11 -4.69
CA ASP A 472 -26.64 3.24 -3.50
C ASP A 472 -25.24 2.82 -3.05
N SER A 473 -24.42 2.38 -4.02
CA SER A 473 -23.15 1.68 -3.84
C SER A 473 -21.93 2.43 -4.45
N PRO A 474 -21.75 3.74 -4.16
CA PRO A 474 -20.63 4.52 -4.71
C PRO A 474 -19.27 3.96 -4.25
N GLY A 475 -18.28 4.04 -5.14
CA GLY A 475 -16.94 3.49 -4.96
C GLY A 475 -16.81 2.03 -5.42
N ILE A 476 -17.90 1.26 -5.43
CA ILE A 476 -17.93 -0.10 -6.01
C ILE A 476 -18.55 -0.05 -7.42
N ALA A 477 -19.68 0.64 -7.59
CA ALA A 477 -20.42 0.67 -8.85
C ALA A 477 -19.57 1.17 -10.05
N GLU A 478 -18.66 2.12 -9.82
CA GLU A 478 -17.75 2.65 -10.84
C GLU A 478 -16.65 1.66 -11.27
N LEU A 479 -16.48 0.55 -10.55
CA LEU A 479 -15.54 -0.54 -10.87
C LEU A 479 -16.21 -1.71 -11.60
N ILE A 480 -17.54 -1.70 -11.74
CA ILE A 480 -18.33 -2.77 -12.36
C ILE A 480 -18.39 -2.55 -13.89
N GLY A 481 -17.81 -3.48 -14.63
CA GLY A 481 -17.91 -3.53 -16.09
C GLY A 481 -19.31 -3.93 -16.57
N PRO A 482 -19.66 -3.71 -17.85
CA PRO A 482 -20.95 -4.14 -18.43
C PRO A 482 -21.18 -5.65 -18.38
N ASP A 483 -20.13 -6.44 -18.19
CA ASP A 483 -20.15 -7.88 -17.95
C ASP A 483 -20.40 -8.24 -16.47
N GLY A 484 -20.63 -7.26 -15.59
CA GLY A 484 -20.76 -7.42 -14.13
C GLY A 484 -19.43 -7.70 -13.41
N MET A 485 -18.32 -7.78 -14.15
CA MET A 485 -17.01 -8.09 -13.59
C MET A 485 -16.32 -6.85 -13.03
N HIS A 486 -15.70 -7.00 -11.87
CA HIS A 486 -15.02 -5.92 -11.16
C HIS A 486 -13.80 -6.42 -10.39
N THR A 487 -12.93 -5.48 -10.01
CA THR A 487 -11.76 -5.72 -9.16
C THR A 487 -11.67 -4.63 -8.11
N THR A 488 -11.80 -5.02 -6.84
CA THR A 488 -11.73 -4.13 -5.68
C THR A 488 -10.33 -4.15 -5.04
N PRO A 489 -9.81 -3.01 -4.53
CA PRO A 489 -8.58 -2.96 -3.70
C PRO A 489 -8.84 -3.46 -2.26
N THR A 490 -9.36 -4.67 -2.13
CA THR A 490 -9.84 -5.23 -0.85
C THR A 490 -9.48 -6.71 -0.70
N VAL A 491 -9.56 -7.20 0.54
CA VAL A 491 -9.77 -8.62 0.83
C VAL A 491 -11.19 -8.79 1.33
N ASP A 492 -12.00 -9.57 0.61
CA ASP A 492 -13.42 -9.73 0.90
C ASP A 492 -13.71 -11.13 1.45
N TYR A 493 -14.35 -11.18 2.61
CA TYR A 493 -14.95 -12.38 3.16
C TYR A 493 -16.39 -12.47 2.64
N GLY A 494 -16.56 -13.12 1.48
CA GLY A 494 -17.87 -13.40 0.91
C GLY A 494 -18.46 -14.66 1.52
N ILE A 495 -19.69 -14.59 2.04
CA ILE A 495 -20.37 -15.69 2.74
C ILE A 495 -21.76 -15.84 2.14
N VAL A 496 -22.10 -17.02 1.62
CA VAL A 496 -23.47 -17.29 1.15
C VAL A 496 -24.35 -17.55 2.38
N LEU A 497 -25.35 -16.70 2.61
CA LEU A 497 -26.29 -16.85 3.71
C LEU A 497 -27.50 -17.72 3.31
N GLN A 498 -27.96 -17.58 2.06
CA GLN A 498 -29.13 -18.26 1.53
C GLN A 498 -29.03 -18.44 0.01
N GLY A 499 -29.44 -19.60 -0.51
CA GLY A 499 -29.45 -19.92 -1.95
C GLY A 499 -28.14 -20.51 -2.46
N GLU A 500 -27.98 -20.51 -3.79
CA GLU A 500 -26.75 -20.92 -4.49
C GLU A 500 -26.28 -19.81 -5.47
N ILE A 501 -24.98 -19.53 -5.51
CA ILE A 501 -24.40 -18.57 -6.46
C ILE A 501 -23.22 -19.18 -7.22
N VAL A 502 -22.88 -18.61 -8.37
CA VAL A 502 -21.64 -18.90 -9.08
C VAL A 502 -20.71 -17.70 -8.99
N LEU A 503 -19.50 -17.91 -8.46
CA LEU A 503 -18.35 -17.02 -8.62
C LEU A 503 -17.72 -17.29 -9.99
N GLU A 504 -17.55 -16.25 -10.80
CA GLU A 504 -16.88 -16.31 -12.10
C GLU A 504 -15.59 -15.46 -12.06
N LEU A 505 -14.47 -16.00 -12.56
CA LEU A 505 -13.17 -15.33 -12.65
C LEU A 505 -12.82 -14.92 -14.09
N ASP A 506 -11.78 -14.11 -14.26
CA ASP A 506 -11.40 -13.51 -15.55
C ASP A 506 -10.72 -14.46 -16.55
N ASP A 507 -10.30 -15.66 -16.12
CA ASP A 507 -9.95 -16.78 -16.99
C ASP A 507 -11.17 -17.61 -17.47
N GLY A 508 -12.38 -17.24 -17.01
CA GLY A 508 -13.63 -17.97 -17.26
C GLY A 508 -13.88 -19.13 -16.30
N HIS A 509 -13.06 -19.33 -15.27
CA HIS A 509 -13.31 -20.33 -14.24
C HIS A 509 -14.59 -19.99 -13.46
N ARG A 510 -15.40 -21.02 -13.14
CA ARG A 510 -16.70 -20.87 -12.48
C ARG A 510 -16.84 -21.84 -11.32
N THR A 511 -17.02 -21.30 -10.11
CA THR A 511 -17.21 -22.07 -8.87
C THR A 511 -18.62 -21.84 -8.35
N ARG A 512 -19.43 -22.91 -8.25
CA ARG A 512 -20.75 -22.86 -7.60
C ARG A 512 -20.59 -23.01 -6.09
N LEU A 513 -21.35 -22.21 -5.34
CA LEU A 513 -21.27 -22.01 -3.90
C LEU A 513 -22.70 -22.04 -3.34
N SER A 514 -22.88 -22.59 -2.14
CA SER A 514 -24.18 -22.82 -1.49
C SER A 514 -24.21 -22.17 -0.10
N ALA A 515 -25.39 -21.99 0.48
CA ALA A 515 -25.54 -21.45 1.84
C ALA A 515 -24.61 -22.13 2.86
N GLY A 516 -23.77 -21.33 3.52
CA GLY A 516 -22.69 -21.76 4.42
C GLY A 516 -21.28 -21.73 3.82
N ASP A 517 -21.13 -21.66 2.49
CA ASP A 517 -19.82 -21.53 1.84
C ASP A 517 -19.21 -20.14 2.02
N ILE A 518 -17.87 -20.09 2.08
CA ILE A 518 -17.07 -18.88 2.28
C ILE A 518 -16.03 -18.74 1.18
N VAL A 519 -16.00 -17.58 0.55
CA VAL A 519 -14.99 -17.14 -0.43
C VAL A 519 -14.07 -16.12 0.22
N ILE A 520 -12.76 -16.25 -0.03
CA ILE A 520 -11.74 -15.25 0.33
C ILE A 520 -11.28 -14.58 -0.96
N GLN A 521 -11.90 -13.45 -1.32
CA GLN A 521 -11.60 -12.74 -2.55
C GLN A 521 -10.41 -11.81 -2.33
N ASN A 522 -9.31 -12.00 -3.05
CA ASN A 522 -8.02 -11.34 -2.78
C ASN A 522 -7.67 -10.32 -3.88
N GLY A 523 -8.51 -9.30 -4.06
CA GLY A 523 -8.33 -8.30 -5.13
C GLY A 523 -8.33 -8.88 -6.55
N THR A 524 -9.04 -9.99 -6.76
CA THR A 524 -9.15 -10.74 -8.01
C THR A 524 -10.35 -10.29 -8.85
N ARG A 525 -10.18 -10.17 -10.17
CA ARG A 525 -11.28 -9.78 -11.07
C ARG A 525 -12.33 -10.87 -11.09
N HIS A 526 -13.58 -10.51 -10.83
CA HIS A 526 -14.66 -11.47 -10.70
C HIS A 526 -16.05 -10.89 -10.92
N ALA A 527 -17.02 -11.78 -11.14
CA ALA A 527 -18.45 -11.48 -11.11
C ALA A 527 -19.22 -12.53 -10.30
N TRP A 528 -20.37 -12.11 -9.76
CA TRP A 528 -21.33 -12.96 -9.08
C TRP A 528 -22.52 -13.24 -10.01
N ARG A 529 -22.88 -14.52 -10.16
CA ARG A 529 -23.99 -14.96 -11.02
C ARG A 529 -25.00 -15.76 -10.22
N ASN A 530 -26.19 -15.21 -10.02
CA ASN A 530 -27.33 -16.00 -9.57
C ASN A 530 -27.91 -16.79 -10.77
N CYS A 531 -27.40 -17.99 -10.99
CA CYS A 531 -27.87 -18.90 -12.04
C CYS A 531 -29.08 -19.74 -11.61
N SER A 532 -29.68 -19.47 -10.45
CA SER A 532 -30.89 -20.15 -9.96
C SER A 532 -32.16 -19.37 -10.31
N ASP A 533 -33.31 -19.98 -10.06
CA ASP A 533 -34.65 -19.41 -10.15
C ASP A 533 -35.10 -18.67 -8.88
N GLN A 534 -34.28 -18.67 -7.82
CA GLN A 534 -34.61 -18.11 -6.50
C GLN A 534 -33.69 -16.92 -6.14
N PRO A 535 -34.10 -15.98 -5.27
CA PRO A 535 -33.20 -14.96 -4.73
C PRO A 535 -32.07 -15.56 -3.89
N VAL A 536 -30.89 -14.93 -3.93
CA VAL A 536 -29.67 -15.42 -3.26
C VAL A 536 -29.07 -14.32 -2.40
N THR A 537 -28.88 -14.59 -1.10
CA THR A 537 -28.43 -13.60 -0.13
C THR A 537 -26.99 -13.89 0.29
N MET A 538 -26.12 -12.89 0.16
CA MET A 538 -24.71 -12.95 0.54
C MET A 538 -24.33 -11.85 1.53
N ALA A 539 -23.53 -12.20 2.52
CA ALA A 539 -22.77 -11.25 3.33
C ALA A 539 -21.38 -11.05 2.73
N PHE A 540 -20.89 -9.82 2.73
CA PHE A 540 -19.52 -9.47 2.36
C PHE A 540 -18.92 -8.60 3.46
N VAL A 541 -17.81 -9.03 4.05
CA VAL A 541 -16.96 -8.15 4.87
C VAL A 541 -15.76 -7.75 4.01
N LEU A 542 -15.83 -6.54 3.44
CA LEU A 542 -14.76 -5.95 2.65
C LEU A 542 -13.76 -5.30 3.60
N VAL A 543 -12.49 -5.70 3.52
CA VAL A 543 -11.37 -5.07 4.23
C VAL A 543 -10.53 -4.28 3.24
N GLY A 544 -10.43 -2.97 3.42
CA GLY A 544 -9.62 -2.11 2.56
C GLY A 544 -8.14 -2.50 2.63
N ALA A 545 -7.51 -2.68 1.46
CA ALA A 545 -6.13 -3.16 1.34
C ALA A 545 -5.26 -2.24 0.47
N GLU A 546 -3.96 -2.25 0.69
CA GLU A 546 -3.02 -1.71 -0.30
C GLU A 546 -2.82 -2.72 -1.42
N CYS A 547 -3.16 -2.36 -2.66
CA CYS A 547 -2.83 -3.17 -3.84
C CYS A 547 -1.32 -3.24 -4.08
N GLY A 548 -0.67 -4.25 -3.49
CA GLY A 548 0.67 -4.67 -3.87
C GLY A 548 0.64 -5.50 -5.16
N ARG A 549 1.38 -5.06 -6.17
CA ARG A 549 1.83 -5.86 -7.32
C ARG A 549 3.33 -5.62 -7.50
#